data_AF-A0AAE0XDW1-F1
#
_entry.id   AF-A0AAE0XDW1-F1
#
_cell.length_a   1.000
_cell.length_b   1.000
_cell.length_c   1.000
_cell.angle_alpha   90.00
_cell.angle_beta   90.00
_cell.angle_gamma   90.00
#
_symmetry.space_group_name_H-M   'P 1'
#
loop_
_entity.id
_entity.type
_entity.pdbx_description
1 polymer ?
#
loop_
_entity_poly.entity_id
_entity_poly.type
_entity_poly.pdbx_seq_one_letter_code
_entity_poly.pdbx_strand_id
1 'polypeptide(L)'
;MRALILKAYIPNPKSTNIETNIPDPKSTNIENNIPDPKSTNIETNIPDPKSTNIETNIPDPKSTNIENNIPDPKSTNIETNIPDPKSTNIENNIPDPKSTNIETNIPDPKSTNIENNIPDPKSTNIETNIPDPKSTNIETNIPDPKSTNIETNIPNPKSTNIETNIPDPKSTNIETNIPDPKSTNIENNIPDPKSTNIKN
;
A
#
# COMPACT_ATOMS: atom_id res chain seq x y z
N MET A 1 -17.60 -24.38 2.80
CA MET A 1 -16.69 -23.35 3.33
C MET A 1 -15.57 -23.24 2.32
N ARG A 2 -15.54 -22.21 1.47
CA ARG A 2 -14.55 -22.12 0.40
C ARG A 2 -13.64 -20.93 0.70
N ALA A 3 -12.35 -21.20 0.86
CA ALA A 3 -11.35 -20.19 0.58
C ALA A 3 -11.37 -19.97 -0.93
N LEU A 4 -11.46 -18.72 -1.39
CA LEU A 4 -11.28 -18.43 -2.79
C LEU A 4 -9.80 -18.15 -3.02
N ILE A 5 -9.17 -18.97 -3.87
CA ILE A 5 -7.81 -18.73 -4.36
C ILE A 5 -7.98 -18.28 -5.80
N LEU A 6 -7.61 -17.04 -6.08
CA LEU A 6 -7.58 -16.50 -7.44
C LEU A 6 -6.13 -16.35 -7.86
N LYS A 7 -5.74 -17.06 -8.92
CA LYS A 7 -4.47 -16.85 -9.60
C LYS A 7 -4.79 -16.34 -10.99
N ALA A 8 -4.44 -15.09 -11.26
CA ALA A 8 -4.51 -14.55 -12.61
C ALA A 8 -3.17 -14.81 -13.31
N TYR A 9 -3.17 -15.66 -14.35
CA TYR A 9 -2.05 -15.77 -15.30
C TYR A 9 -2.49 -15.15 -16.61
N ILE A 10 -1.81 -14.07 -17.01
CA ILE A 10 -2.19 -13.28 -18.18
C ILE A 10 -1.07 -13.32 -19.21
N PRO A 11 -1.31 -13.74 -20.47
CA PRO A 11 -0.24 -13.84 -21.47
C PRO A 11 0.25 -12.45 -21.89
N ASN A 12 1.57 -12.26 -21.91
CA ASN A 12 2.36 -11.03 -22.21
C ASN A 12 1.65 -10.00 -23.11
N PRO A 13 0.77 -9.15 -22.55
CA PRO A 13 -0.05 -8.24 -23.33
C PRO A 13 0.59 -6.85 -23.33
N LYS A 14 0.32 -6.05 -24.36
CA LYS A 14 0.74 -4.63 -24.34
C LYS A 14 0.09 -3.88 -23.18
N SER A 15 -1.10 -4.29 -22.74
CA SER A 15 -1.80 -3.76 -21.58
C SER A 15 -2.55 -4.87 -20.88
N THR A 16 -2.52 -4.89 -19.56
CA THR A 16 -3.28 -5.81 -18.72
C THR A 16 -4.33 -5.03 -17.94
N ASN A 17 -5.56 -5.56 -17.90
CA ASN A 17 -6.56 -5.12 -16.93
C ASN A 17 -7.04 -6.36 -16.17
N ILE A 18 -6.91 -6.32 -14.84
CA ILE A 18 -7.43 -7.34 -13.93
C ILE A 18 -8.50 -6.69 -13.09
N GLU A 19 -9.73 -7.19 -13.23
CA GLU A 19 -10.83 -6.82 -12.34
C GLU A 19 -11.22 -8.08 -11.56
N THR A 20 -11.09 -8.01 -10.25
CA THR A 20 -11.41 -9.10 -9.33
C THR A 20 -12.52 -8.67 -8.41
N ASN A 21 -13.74 -9.13 -8.71
CA ASN A 21 -14.92 -8.97 -7.87
C ASN A 21 -15.28 -10.33 -7.25
N ILE A 22 -15.13 -10.45 -5.94
CA ILE A 22 -15.35 -11.71 -5.21
C ILE A 22 -16.65 -11.64 -4.42
N PRO A 23 -17.49 -12.68 -4.37
CA PRO A 23 -18.66 -12.70 -3.48
C PRO A 23 -18.32 -13.22 -2.07
N ASP A 24 -18.87 -12.59 -1.02
CA ASP A 24 -18.71 -12.82 0.44
C ASP A 24 -17.88 -14.06 0.85
N PRO A 25 -16.55 -13.99 0.71
CA PRO A 25 -15.68 -15.08 1.06
C PRO A 25 -15.44 -15.06 2.57
N LYS A 26 -15.32 -16.22 3.23
CA LYS A 26 -14.77 -16.21 4.59
C LYS A 26 -13.28 -15.85 4.59
N SER A 27 -12.56 -16.22 3.55
CA SER A 27 -11.12 -15.98 3.39
C SER A 27 -10.79 -15.94 1.91
N THR A 28 -9.89 -15.04 1.54
CA THR A 28 -9.47 -14.83 0.16
C THR A 28 -7.96 -14.75 0.06
N ASN A 29 -7.39 -15.47 -0.91
CA ASN A 29 -6.01 -15.28 -1.35
C ASN A 29 -6.04 -14.90 -2.84
N ILE A 30 -5.50 -13.74 -3.18
CA ILE A 30 -5.37 -13.25 -4.55
C ILE A 30 -3.89 -13.15 -4.86
N GLU A 31 -3.48 -13.75 -5.97
CA GLU A 31 -2.12 -13.70 -6.47
C GLU A 31 -2.16 -13.24 -7.93
N ASN A 32 -1.65 -12.03 -8.16
CA ASN A 32 -1.55 -11.40 -9.46
C ASN A 32 -0.08 -11.39 -9.90
N ASN A 33 0.30 -12.41 -10.68
CA ASN A 33 1.61 -12.49 -11.32
C ASN A 33 1.46 -12.18 -12.81
N ILE A 34 1.78 -10.94 -13.19
CA ILE A 34 1.52 -10.42 -14.54
C ILE A 34 2.84 -10.35 -15.30
N PRO A 35 3.00 -10.93 -16.50
CA PRO A 35 4.24 -10.82 -17.27
C PRO A 35 4.31 -9.55 -18.15
N ASP A 36 5.44 -8.84 -18.06
CA ASP A 36 5.94 -7.69 -18.85
C ASP A 36 4.92 -6.77 -19.56
N PRO A 37 3.88 -6.27 -18.86
CA PRO A 37 2.90 -5.40 -19.47
C PRO A 37 3.51 -4.02 -19.74
N LYS A 38 3.12 -3.30 -20.81
CA LYS A 38 3.48 -1.86 -20.87
C LYS A 38 2.65 -1.05 -19.88
N SER A 39 1.41 -1.45 -19.64
CA SER A 39 0.50 -0.79 -18.73
C SER A 39 -0.36 -1.83 -18.01
N THR A 40 -0.57 -1.62 -16.71
CA THR A 40 -1.38 -2.50 -15.87
C THR A 40 -2.37 -1.69 -15.07
N ASN A 41 -3.63 -2.14 -15.08
CA ASN A 41 -4.63 -1.73 -14.11
C ASN A 41 -5.08 -2.99 -13.35
N ILE A 42 -5.07 -2.94 -12.03
CA ILE A 42 -5.62 -3.98 -11.17
C ILE A 42 -6.65 -3.31 -10.26
N GLU A 43 -7.86 -3.82 -10.30
CA GLU A 43 -8.93 -3.44 -9.40
C GLU A 43 -9.40 -4.68 -8.65
N THR A 44 -9.36 -4.62 -7.32
CA THR A 44 -9.75 -5.71 -6.44
C THR A 44 -10.81 -5.23 -5.46
N ASN A 45 -12.02 -5.76 -5.60
CA ASN A 45 -13.13 -5.51 -4.69
C ASN A 45 -13.55 -6.81 -4.00
N ILE A 46 -13.43 -6.84 -2.66
CA ILE A 46 -13.73 -8.04 -1.85
C ILE A 46 -14.67 -7.64 -0.71
N PRO A 47 -15.98 -7.96 -0.78
CA PRO A 47 -16.94 -7.70 0.28
C PRO A 47 -16.77 -8.66 1.46
N ASP A 48 -16.76 -8.11 2.67
CA ASP A 48 -16.83 -8.78 3.98
C ASP A 48 -15.95 -10.04 4.20
N PRO A 49 -14.67 -10.08 3.77
CA PRO A 49 -13.78 -11.18 4.10
C PRO A 49 -13.53 -11.24 5.61
N LYS A 50 -13.33 -12.43 6.20
CA LYS A 50 -12.68 -12.46 7.52
C LYS A 50 -11.18 -12.21 7.40
N SER A 51 -10.57 -12.69 6.31
CA SER A 51 -9.14 -12.60 6.10
C SER A 51 -8.84 -12.48 4.61
N THR A 52 -7.97 -11.54 4.27
CA THR A 52 -7.55 -11.29 2.89
C THR A 52 -6.02 -11.27 2.81
N ASN A 53 -5.49 -11.97 1.81
CA ASN A 53 -4.12 -11.83 1.37
C ASN A 53 -4.13 -11.47 -0.13
N ILE A 54 -3.46 -10.38 -0.49
CA ILE A 54 -3.25 -9.95 -1.86
C ILE A 54 -1.76 -9.84 -2.10
N GLU A 55 -1.27 -10.59 -3.08
CA GLU A 55 0.11 -10.50 -3.57
C GLU A 55 0.08 -10.05 -5.03
N THR A 56 0.77 -8.96 -5.33
CA THR A 56 0.86 -8.39 -6.68
C THR A 56 2.32 -8.25 -7.09
N ASN A 57 2.69 -8.98 -8.15
CA ASN A 57 4.03 -8.92 -8.76
C ASN A 57 3.90 -8.55 -10.25
N ILE A 58 4.47 -7.40 -10.63
CA ILE A 58 4.41 -6.87 -11.99
C ILE A 58 5.83 -6.48 -12.45
N PRO A 59 6.49 -7.24 -13.34
CA PRO A 59 7.79 -6.90 -13.91
C PRO A 59 7.67 -5.82 -15.00
N ASP A 60 8.59 -4.86 -14.97
CA ASP A 60 8.87 -3.85 -15.99
C ASP A 60 7.67 -3.06 -16.58
N PRO A 61 6.62 -2.68 -15.82
CA PRO A 61 5.55 -1.88 -16.38
C PRO A 61 6.02 -0.47 -16.71
N LYS A 62 5.48 0.16 -17.76
CA LYS A 62 5.66 1.62 -17.88
C LYS A 62 4.74 2.36 -16.92
N SER A 63 3.54 1.83 -16.70
CA SER A 63 2.52 2.45 -15.86
C SER A 63 1.74 1.38 -15.13
N THR A 64 1.51 1.58 -13.85
CA THR A 64 0.68 0.69 -13.02
C THR A 64 -0.30 1.51 -12.19
N ASN A 65 -1.56 1.10 -12.20
CA ASN A 65 -2.56 1.49 -11.20
C ASN A 65 -3.04 0.23 -10.47
N ILE A 66 -3.04 0.27 -9.15
CA ILE A 66 -3.59 -0.78 -8.29
C ILE A 66 -4.58 -0.13 -7.34
N GLU A 67 -5.80 -0.64 -7.31
CA GLU A 67 -6.84 -0.23 -6.38
C GLU A 67 -7.35 -1.46 -5.64
N ASN A 68 -7.26 -1.44 -4.32
CA ASN A 68 -7.78 -2.48 -3.45
C ASN A 68 -8.83 -1.89 -2.50
N ASN A 69 -10.09 -2.30 -2.68
CA ASN A 69 -11.19 -1.96 -1.78
C ASN A 69 -11.66 -3.21 -1.04
N ILE A 70 -11.39 -3.25 0.27
CA ILE A 70 -11.62 -4.43 1.11
C ILE A 70 -12.42 -4.04 2.36
N PRO A 71 -13.76 -4.04 2.31
CA PRO A 71 -14.62 -3.74 3.46
C PRO A 71 -14.56 -4.80 4.57
N ASP A 72 -14.52 -4.36 5.83
CA ASP A 72 -14.67 -5.15 7.06
C ASP A 72 -13.79 -6.42 7.25
N PRO A 73 -12.53 -6.48 6.79
CA PRO A 73 -11.65 -7.60 7.09
C PRO A 73 -11.38 -7.71 8.59
N LYS A 74 -11.23 -8.92 9.14
CA LYS A 74 -10.53 -9.02 10.44
C LYS A 74 -9.04 -8.84 10.27
N SER A 75 -8.49 -9.30 9.14
CA SER A 75 -7.05 -9.27 8.88
C SER A 75 -6.80 -9.11 7.39
N THR A 76 -5.93 -8.17 7.04
CA THR A 76 -5.52 -7.93 5.66
C THR A 76 -3.99 -7.91 5.57
N ASN A 77 -3.47 -8.60 4.56
CA ASN A 77 -2.09 -8.48 4.12
C ASN A 77 -2.08 -8.10 2.64
N ILE A 78 -1.34 -7.05 2.28
CA ILE A 78 -1.14 -6.60 0.91
C ILE A 78 0.36 -6.49 0.67
N GLU A 79 0.86 -7.25 -0.30
CA GLU A 79 2.24 -7.17 -0.77
C GLU A 79 2.26 -6.74 -2.23
N THR A 80 2.99 -5.67 -2.53
CA THR A 80 3.11 -5.12 -3.89
C THR A 80 4.57 -4.92 -4.28
N ASN A 81 5.00 -5.64 -5.32
CA ASN A 81 6.34 -5.55 -5.89
C ASN A 81 6.27 -5.14 -7.37
N ILE A 82 6.83 -3.97 -7.69
CA ILE A 82 6.81 -3.41 -9.05
C ILE A 82 8.21 -2.90 -9.44
N PRO A 83 9.02 -3.68 -10.15
CA PRO A 83 10.32 -3.24 -10.67
C PRO A 83 10.22 -2.24 -11.83
N ASP A 84 11.07 -1.21 -11.80
CA ASP A 84 11.32 -0.28 -12.91
C ASP A 84 10.12 0.50 -13.52
N PRO A 85 9.08 0.90 -12.76
CA PRO A 85 7.96 1.63 -13.35
C PRO A 85 8.32 3.06 -13.73
N LYS A 86 7.73 3.60 -14.81
CA LYS A 86 7.78 5.08 -14.98
C LYS A 86 6.79 5.77 -14.05
N SER A 87 5.63 5.17 -13.84
CA SER A 87 4.57 5.74 -13.02
C SER A 87 3.84 4.63 -12.28
N THR A 88 3.62 4.83 -10.99
CA THR A 88 2.83 3.93 -10.15
C THR A 88 1.83 4.72 -9.33
N ASN A 89 0.58 4.27 -9.31
CA ASN A 89 -0.42 4.67 -8.33
C ASN A 89 -0.92 3.43 -7.59
N ILE A 90 -0.96 3.50 -6.26
CA ILE A 90 -1.49 2.44 -5.40
C ILE A 90 -2.45 3.10 -4.43
N GLU A 91 -3.68 2.60 -4.41
CA GLU A 91 -4.73 3.01 -3.47
C GLU A 91 -5.23 1.78 -2.71
N ASN A 92 -5.13 1.84 -1.37
CA ASN A 92 -5.66 0.81 -0.49
C ASN A 92 -6.69 1.43 0.45
N ASN A 93 -7.96 1.01 0.30
CA ASN A 93 -9.05 1.39 1.17
C ASN A 93 -9.51 0.17 1.97
N ILE A 94 -9.23 0.16 3.28
CA ILE A 94 -9.46 -0.98 4.16
C ILE A 94 -10.23 -0.55 5.42
N PRO A 95 -11.58 -0.54 5.38
CA PRO A 95 -12.44 -0.24 6.53
C PRO A 95 -12.38 -1.28 7.66
N ASP A 96 -12.34 -0.82 8.91
CA ASP A 96 -12.50 -1.60 10.15
C ASP A 96 -11.61 -2.86 10.38
N PRO A 97 -10.34 -2.91 9.94
CA PRO A 97 -9.50 -4.08 10.18
C PRO A 97 -9.14 -4.25 11.66
N LYS A 98 -9.05 -5.50 12.14
CA LYS A 98 -8.32 -5.71 13.41
C LYS A 98 -6.82 -5.60 13.20
N SER A 99 -6.33 -6.01 12.04
CA SER A 99 -4.90 -6.04 11.74
C SER A 99 -4.67 -5.84 10.26
N THR A 100 -3.80 -4.90 9.92
CA THR A 100 -3.40 -4.62 8.54
C THR A 100 -1.88 -4.65 8.44
N ASN A 101 -1.39 -5.32 7.41
CA ASN A 101 -0.01 -5.21 6.95
C ASN A 101 -0.02 -4.80 5.47
N ILE A 102 0.74 -3.77 5.13
CA ILE A 102 0.95 -3.32 3.76
C ILE A 102 2.45 -3.20 3.54
N GLU A 103 2.96 -3.93 2.56
CA GLU A 103 4.35 -3.86 2.12
C GLU A 103 4.38 -3.44 0.65
N THR A 104 5.10 -2.37 0.36
CA THR A 104 5.25 -1.82 -0.99
C THR A 104 6.71 -1.62 -1.33
N ASN A 105 7.15 -2.26 -2.41
CA ASN A 105 8.51 -2.14 -2.94
C ASN A 105 8.48 -1.74 -4.42
N ILE A 106 9.02 -0.55 -4.71
CA ILE A 106 9.04 0.02 -6.06
C ILE A 106 10.45 0.54 -6.37
N PRO A 107 11.31 -0.26 -7.02
CA PRO A 107 12.61 0.17 -7.52
C PRO A 107 12.53 1.17 -8.68
N ASP A 108 13.35 2.23 -8.62
CA ASP A 108 13.64 3.17 -9.72
C ASP A 108 12.44 3.92 -10.37
N PRO A 109 11.38 4.33 -9.64
CA PRO A 109 10.25 4.98 -10.27
C PRO A 109 10.56 6.43 -10.69
N LYS A 110 9.96 6.90 -11.79
CA LYS A 110 9.95 8.36 -12.02
C LYS A 110 8.92 9.06 -11.15
N SER A 111 7.76 8.44 -10.96
CA SER A 111 6.67 9.01 -10.18
C SER A 111 5.95 7.91 -9.43
N THR A 112 5.73 8.11 -8.15
CA THR A 112 4.95 7.21 -7.30
C THR A 112 3.94 8.01 -6.50
N ASN A 113 2.69 7.56 -6.50
CA ASN A 113 1.66 7.97 -5.55
C ASN A 113 1.19 6.73 -4.78
N ILE A 114 1.13 6.83 -3.45
CA ILE A 114 0.61 5.78 -2.58
C ILE A 114 -0.37 6.44 -1.62
N GLU A 115 -1.59 5.93 -1.58
CA GLU A 115 -2.63 6.34 -0.65
C GLU A 115 -3.11 5.13 0.16
N ASN A 116 -3.02 5.23 1.48
CA ASN A 116 -3.52 4.21 2.40
C ASN A 116 -4.55 4.82 3.34
N ASN A 117 -5.80 4.38 3.22
CA ASN A 117 -6.91 4.78 4.10
C ASN A 117 -7.37 3.57 4.92
N ILE A 118 -7.10 3.60 6.22
CA ILE A 118 -7.35 2.48 7.14
C ILE A 118 -8.11 2.96 8.38
N PRO A 119 -9.45 3.00 8.36
CA PRO A 119 -10.31 3.32 9.52
C PRO A 119 -10.23 2.30 10.67
N ASP A 120 -10.13 2.78 11.91
CA ASP A 120 -10.34 2.02 13.16
C ASP A 120 -9.46 0.76 13.40
N PRO A 121 -8.17 0.70 13.00
CA PRO A 121 -7.38 -0.51 13.18
C PRO A 121 -6.95 -0.74 14.63
N LYS A 122 -6.92 -2.02 15.06
CA LYS A 122 -6.19 -2.33 16.32
C LYS A 122 -4.68 -2.33 16.11
N SER A 123 -4.21 -2.71 14.93
CA SER A 123 -2.80 -2.82 14.62
C SER A 123 -2.58 -2.57 13.14
N THR A 124 -1.68 -1.65 12.81
CA THR A 124 -1.27 -1.37 11.44
C THR A 124 0.25 -1.37 11.34
N ASN A 125 0.77 -2.12 10.38
CA ASN A 125 2.14 -2.00 9.87
C ASN A 125 2.06 -1.55 8.41
N ILE A 126 2.82 -0.51 8.07
CA ILE A 126 3.03 -0.08 6.69
C ILE A 126 4.53 0.02 6.48
N GLU A 127 5.05 -0.68 5.48
CA GLU A 127 6.43 -0.58 5.04
C GLU A 127 6.45 -0.15 3.57
N THR A 128 7.17 0.94 3.29
CA THR A 128 7.33 1.47 1.94
C THR A 128 8.80 1.68 1.62
N ASN A 129 9.28 1.02 0.58
CA ASN A 129 10.64 1.15 0.09
C ASN A 129 10.63 1.58 -1.39
N ILE A 130 11.18 2.76 -1.65
CA ILE A 130 11.23 3.34 -2.99
C ILE A 130 12.65 3.88 -3.26
N PRO A 131 13.53 3.07 -3.87
CA PRO A 131 14.86 3.51 -4.31
C PRO A 131 14.83 4.51 -5.47
N ASP A 132 15.60 5.59 -5.34
CA ASP A 132 15.94 6.56 -6.40
C ASP A 132 14.78 7.24 -7.15
N PRO A 133 13.65 7.64 -6.49
CA PRO A 133 12.55 8.24 -7.21
C PRO A 133 12.82 9.68 -7.65
N LYS A 134 12.22 10.11 -8.77
CA LYS A 134 12.19 11.55 -9.07
C LYS A 134 11.12 12.28 -8.26
N SER A 135 9.94 11.69 -8.11
CA SER A 135 8.83 12.28 -7.38
C SER A 135 8.08 11.18 -6.63
N THR A 136 7.87 11.40 -5.34
CA THR A 136 7.07 10.51 -4.50
C THR A 136 6.06 11.33 -3.71
N ASN A 137 4.80 10.89 -3.73
CA ASN A 137 3.79 11.32 -2.77
C ASN A 137 3.29 10.09 -2.01
N ILE A 138 3.25 10.18 -0.69
CA ILE A 138 2.68 9.15 0.19
C ILE A 138 1.71 9.85 1.12
N GLU A 139 0.46 9.41 1.10
CA GLU A 139 -0.58 9.84 2.03
C GLU A 139 -1.05 8.64 2.85
N THR A 140 -1.08 8.80 4.17
CA THR A 140 -1.55 7.75 5.08
C THR A 140 -2.51 8.34 6.10
N ASN A 141 -3.73 7.83 6.10
CA ASN A 141 -4.78 8.23 7.03
C ASN A 141 -5.25 7.02 7.85
N ILE A 142 -5.05 7.11 9.16
CA ILE A 142 -5.42 6.04 10.10
C ILE A 142 -6.17 6.65 11.30
N PRO A 143 -7.51 6.70 11.25
CA PRO A 143 -8.34 7.08 12.39
C PRO A 143 -8.27 6.07 13.56
N ASP A 144 -8.17 6.58 14.79
CA ASP A 144 -8.35 5.82 16.04
C ASP A 144 -7.51 4.51 16.25
N PRO A 145 -6.23 4.43 15.84
CA PRO A 145 -5.50 3.17 15.96
C PRO A 145 -5.08 2.87 17.40
N LYS A 146 -5.05 1.58 17.77
CA LYS A 146 -4.38 1.21 19.04
C LYS A 146 -2.86 1.13 18.90
N SER A 147 -2.35 0.69 17.76
CA SER A 147 -0.93 0.56 17.51
C SER A 147 -0.66 0.75 16.03
N THR A 148 0.23 1.68 15.71
CA THR A 148 0.66 1.93 14.33
C THR A 148 2.18 1.95 14.27
N ASN A 149 2.73 1.28 13.27
CA ASN A 149 4.13 1.42 12.91
C ASN A 149 4.21 1.65 11.40
N ILE A 150 4.88 2.73 11.01
CA ILE A 150 5.07 3.13 9.62
C ILE A 150 6.57 3.29 9.39
N GLU A 151 7.10 2.55 8.44
CA GLU A 151 8.48 2.67 7.98
C GLU A 151 8.48 3.10 6.51
N THR A 152 9.18 4.19 6.22
CA THR A 152 9.34 4.72 4.87
C THR A 152 10.81 4.95 4.58
N ASN A 153 11.34 4.23 3.59
CA ASN A 153 12.71 4.37 3.15
C ASN A 153 12.76 4.82 1.68
N ILE A 154 13.32 6.01 1.46
CA ILE A 154 13.42 6.60 0.13
C ILE A 154 14.85 7.15 -0.06
N PRO A 155 15.78 6.33 -0.56
CA PRO A 155 17.12 6.78 -0.91
C PRO A 155 17.12 7.73 -2.12
N ASN A 156 17.84 8.85 -2.02
CA ASN A 156 18.15 9.80 -3.10
C ASN A 156 16.96 10.40 -3.89
N PRO A 157 15.82 10.79 -3.29
CA PRO A 157 14.73 11.35 -4.05
C PRO A 157 15.05 12.75 -4.58
N LYS A 158 14.48 13.14 -5.73
CA LYS A 158 14.49 14.57 -6.10
C LYS A 158 13.42 15.35 -5.35
N SER A 159 12.21 14.81 -5.26
CA SER A 159 11.10 15.46 -4.59
C SER A 159 10.25 14.43 -3.86
N THR A 160 10.02 14.65 -2.56
CA THR A 160 9.17 13.79 -1.75
C THR A 160 8.19 14.62 -0.94
N ASN A 161 6.92 14.21 -0.95
CA ASN A 161 5.93 14.63 0.01
C ASN A 161 5.42 13.40 0.77
N ILE A 162 5.38 13.49 2.09
CA ILE A 162 4.81 12.45 2.95
C ILE A 162 3.86 13.15 3.91
N GLU A 163 2.59 12.75 3.89
CA GLU A 163 1.57 13.20 4.82
C GLU A 163 1.04 12.01 5.59
N THR A 164 1.12 12.08 6.92
CA THR A 164 0.56 11.07 7.82
C THR A 164 -0.38 11.73 8.81
N ASN A 165 -1.64 11.29 8.81
CA ASN A 165 -2.68 11.77 9.71
C ASN A 165 -3.18 10.63 10.59
N ILE A 166 -3.00 10.78 11.91
CA ILE A 166 -3.39 9.80 12.91
C ILE A 166 -3.99 10.55 14.12
N PRO A 167 -5.30 10.84 14.13
CA PRO A 167 -5.93 11.74 15.12
C PRO A 167 -5.93 11.26 16.58
N ASP A 168 -6.08 9.96 16.82
CA ASP A 168 -6.33 9.42 18.16
C ASP A 168 -5.58 8.08 18.47
N PRO A 169 -4.25 8.01 18.27
CA PRO A 169 -3.51 6.77 18.48
C PRO A 169 -3.24 6.49 19.96
N LYS A 170 -3.25 5.20 20.36
CA LYS A 170 -2.67 4.82 21.66
C LYS A 170 -1.16 4.71 21.62
N SER A 171 -0.61 4.18 20.53
CA SER A 171 0.83 4.00 20.34
C SER A 171 1.18 4.17 18.86
N THR A 172 2.18 4.98 18.57
CA THR A 172 2.66 5.20 17.20
C THR A 172 4.18 5.18 17.13
N ASN A 173 4.71 4.49 16.13
CA ASN A 173 6.09 4.61 15.70
C ASN A 173 6.12 5.00 14.22
N ILE A 174 6.84 6.05 13.88
CA ILE A 174 7.07 6.45 12.49
C ILE A 174 8.56 6.61 12.30
N GLU A 175 9.12 5.86 11.35
CA GLU A 175 10.48 6.03 10.89
C GLU A 175 10.47 6.35 9.40
N THR A 176 10.96 7.53 9.06
CA THR A 176 11.18 7.99 7.71
C THR A 176 12.67 8.20 7.51
N ASN A 177 13.25 7.59 6.48
CA ASN A 177 14.66 7.70 6.14
C ASN A 177 14.82 8.22 4.71
N ILE A 178 15.30 9.46 4.60
CA ILE A 178 15.52 10.15 3.33
C ILE A 178 16.88 10.86 3.39
N PRO A 179 17.99 10.16 3.12
CA PRO A 179 19.32 10.68 3.41
C PRO A 179 19.77 11.83 2.49
N ASP A 180 19.28 11.89 1.25
CA ASP A 180 19.79 12.84 0.24
C ASP A 180 18.70 13.46 -0.67
N PRO A 181 17.64 14.11 -0.12
CA PRO A 181 16.61 14.71 -0.95
C PRO A 181 17.03 16.06 -1.52
N LYS A 182 16.59 16.39 -2.74
CA LYS A 182 16.65 17.80 -3.21
C LYS A 182 15.53 18.66 -2.61
N SER A 183 14.36 18.07 -2.38
CA SER A 183 13.20 18.70 -1.76
C SER A 183 12.38 17.65 -1.05
N THR A 184 12.08 17.90 0.22
CA THR A 184 11.27 17.02 1.06
C THR A 184 10.30 17.86 1.87
N ASN A 185 9.04 17.43 1.89
CA ASN A 185 8.06 17.83 2.88
C ASN A 185 7.58 16.57 3.62
N ILE A 186 7.58 16.61 4.95
CA ILE A 186 7.05 15.55 5.79
C ILE A 186 6.14 16.22 6.82
N GLU A 187 4.86 15.91 6.76
CA GLU A 187 3.84 16.38 7.68
C GLU A 187 3.24 15.20 8.43
N ASN A 188 3.37 15.23 9.76
CA ASN A 188 2.79 14.23 10.65
C ASN A 188 1.80 14.94 11.59
N ASN A 189 0.51 14.72 11.39
CA ASN A 189 -0.55 15.23 12.25
C ASN A 189 -0.99 14.13 13.23
N ILE A 190 -0.43 14.15 14.43
CA ILE A 190 -0.62 13.11 15.45
C ILE A 190 -0.91 13.73 16.82
N PRO A 191 -2.17 14.09 17.10
CA PRO A 191 -2.58 14.65 18.38
C PRO A 191 -2.60 13.58 19.48
N ASP A 192 -2.18 13.97 20.69
CA ASP A 192 -2.42 13.26 21.96
C ASP A 192 -2.20 11.73 22.06
N PRO A 193 -1.07 11.18 21.55
CA PRO A 193 -0.71 9.79 21.80
C PRO A 193 -0.29 9.51 23.25
N LYS A 194 -0.58 8.31 23.76
CA LYS A 194 0.05 7.85 25.02
C LYS A 194 1.55 7.58 24.87
N SER A 195 1.97 7.16 23.67
CA SER A 195 3.37 6.90 23.33
C SER A 195 3.57 7.14 21.83
N THR A 196 4.43 8.09 21.48
CA THR A 196 4.78 8.35 20.07
C THR A 196 6.26 8.55 19.90
N ASN A 197 6.81 7.87 18.90
CA ASN A 197 8.14 8.09 18.37
C ASN A 197 8.01 8.44 16.89
N ILE A 198 8.55 9.58 16.49
CA ILE A 198 8.58 10.03 15.09
C ILE A 198 10.02 10.39 14.80
N LYS A 199 10.61 9.72 13.84
CA LYS A 199 11.95 9.97 13.32
C LYS A 199 11.83 10.18 11.81
N ASN A 200 12.35 11.31 11.34
CA ASN A 200 12.38 11.71 9.94
C ASN A 200 13.82 11.96 9.49
#